data_AF-A0AAU9FD52-F1
#
_entry.id   AF-A0AAU9FD52-F1
#
_cell.length_a   1.000
_cell.length_b   1.000
_cell.length_c   1.000
_cell.angle_alpha   90.00
_cell.angle_beta   90.00
_cell.angle_gamma   90.00
#
_symmetry.space_group_name_H-M   'P 1'
#
loop_
_entity.id
_entity.type
_entity.pdbx_description
1 polymer ?
#
loop_
_entity_poly.entity_id
_entity_poly.type
_entity_poly.pdbx_seq_one_letter_code
_entity_poly.pdbx_strand_id
1 'polypeptide(L)'
;MVQLFKYLLKSTKSPARAHFRPSFLDTLRLAVRGGHGGNGLPKYGGVGGQGGCVYFVAKEGLTLRKMAQGLKERRVAASSGEDSSKLSIFGKRGVDTRIEVPVGVQVYDEQQKLLADLNENDATCIVAGGGTGGCTGNNFLGHPGENRIVNLDLKLIADVGLVGFPNAGKSTLLKAVSNAKPKIAAYPFTTIRPQIGTIEYGDLRSISLADLPGLIEGAHANFGMGHKFLKHIERTRLLLFMVDIFGFQLSPRHPHRDCLANIYSLNKELELYDPSLLDKPCVLLLNKMDKEGAHEILTKVKPAIDDLSIGLADCPEEVRPKRVLKFESIVPISAINSTKVTQVKSQLRRTLVRLAEEQFVTNGEQIKEQLQQRVGLVGPKIT
;
A
#
# COMPACT_ATOMS: atom_id res chain seq x y z
N MET A 1 -1.07 -4.22 -48.86
CA MET A 1 0.14 -3.94 -48.04
C MET A 1 -0.09 -4.41 -46.61
N VAL A 2 -0.02 -5.74 -46.38
CA VAL A 2 -0.41 -6.42 -45.12
C VAL A 2 0.83 -6.89 -44.32
N GLN A 3 2.02 -6.40 -44.66
CA GLN A 3 3.29 -6.91 -44.13
C GLN A 3 3.96 -6.05 -43.05
N LEU A 4 3.41 -4.88 -42.69
CA LEU A 4 4.03 -3.99 -41.70
C LEU A 4 3.57 -4.22 -40.24
N PHE A 5 2.48 -4.96 -40.01
CA PHE A 5 1.92 -5.12 -38.66
C PHE A 5 2.54 -6.27 -37.84
N LYS A 6 3.32 -7.18 -38.45
CA LYS A 6 3.91 -8.34 -37.75
C LYS A 6 5.28 -8.08 -37.15
N TYR A 7 5.92 -6.94 -37.42
CA TYR A 7 7.31 -6.70 -37.01
C TYR A 7 7.48 -5.85 -35.74
N LEU A 8 6.41 -5.24 -35.21
CA LEU A 8 6.47 -4.41 -34.00
C LEU A 8 6.23 -5.18 -32.69
N LEU A 9 6.04 -6.51 -32.74
CA LEU A 9 5.83 -7.37 -31.57
C LEU A 9 7.06 -8.21 -31.19
N LYS A 10 8.22 -8.00 -31.82
CA LYS A 10 9.48 -8.65 -31.45
C LYS A 10 10.57 -7.60 -31.22
N SER A 11 11.16 -7.64 -30.01
CA SER A 11 12.20 -6.74 -29.47
C SER A 11 11.60 -5.51 -28.79
N THR A 12 11.74 -5.26 -27.48
CA THR A 12 12.89 -5.50 -26.59
C THR A 12 12.45 -5.69 -25.14
N LYS A 13 13.14 -6.58 -24.43
CA LYS A 13 13.12 -6.74 -22.97
C LYS A 13 13.52 -5.45 -22.26
N SER A 14 12.69 -5.02 -21.32
CA SER A 14 13.11 -4.49 -20.02
C SER A 14 12.08 -4.92 -18.96
N PRO A 15 12.32 -6.00 -18.19
CA PRO A 15 11.48 -6.31 -17.04
C PRO A 15 12.08 -5.60 -15.84
N ALA A 16 11.62 -4.40 -15.55
CA ALA A 16 11.90 -3.77 -14.27
C ALA A 16 10.68 -2.95 -13.82
N ARG A 17 9.97 -3.54 -12.84
CA ARG A 17 8.97 -2.94 -11.95
C ARG A 17 7.62 -2.60 -12.60
N ALA A 18 6.75 -3.60 -12.66
CA ALA A 18 5.33 -3.40 -12.94
C ALA A 18 4.48 -4.32 -12.05
N HIS A 19 4.24 -3.92 -10.79
CA HIS A 19 3.25 -4.59 -9.96
C HIS A 19 2.45 -3.56 -9.14
N PHE A 20 1.44 -2.95 -9.78
CA PHE A 20 0.38 -2.18 -9.11
C PHE A 20 -0.96 -2.84 -9.30
N ARG A 21 -1.75 -2.87 -8.22
CA ARG A 21 -2.84 -3.82 -8.03
C ARG A 21 -3.93 -3.20 -7.11
N PRO A 22 -5.21 -3.66 -7.16
CA PRO A 22 -6.36 -2.76 -6.99
C PRO A 22 -7.07 -2.72 -5.61
N SER A 23 -6.65 -3.46 -4.57
CA SER A 23 -7.32 -3.35 -3.24
C SER A 23 -6.60 -2.42 -2.26
N PHE A 24 -5.31 -2.17 -2.45
CA PHE A 24 -4.50 -1.23 -1.67
C PHE A 24 -3.65 -0.42 -2.65
N LEU A 25 -3.88 0.89 -2.70
CA LEU A 25 -3.25 1.76 -3.69
C LEU A 25 -1.89 2.21 -3.16
N ASP A 26 -0.88 1.37 -3.37
CA ASP A 26 0.51 1.62 -2.95
C ASP A 26 1.22 2.64 -3.83
N THR A 27 0.84 2.70 -5.10
CA THR A 27 1.22 3.81 -5.95
C THR A 27 0.09 4.48 -6.69
N LEU A 28 0.32 5.76 -6.91
CA LEU A 28 -0.55 6.61 -7.67
C LEU A 28 0.25 7.37 -8.71
N ARG A 29 -0.06 7.13 -9.98
CA ARG A 29 0.39 7.98 -11.08
C ARG A 29 -0.56 9.16 -11.23
N LEU A 30 -0.03 10.39 -11.19
CA LEU A 30 -0.78 11.63 -11.32
C LEU A 30 -0.16 12.52 -12.39
N ALA A 31 -1.01 13.14 -13.20
CA ALA A 31 -0.58 14.25 -14.05
C ALA A 31 -0.72 15.55 -13.26
N VAL A 32 0.40 16.24 -13.05
CA VAL A 32 0.47 17.50 -12.30
C VAL A 32 0.90 18.64 -13.23
N ARG A 33 0.20 19.77 -13.15
CA ARG A 33 0.46 20.94 -13.98
C ARG A 33 0.50 22.21 -13.15
N GLY A 34 1.59 22.97 -13.24
CA GLY A 34 1.65 24.33 -12.74
C GLY A 34 0.76 25.26 -13.55
N GLY A 35 0.31 26.36 -12.94
CA GLY A 35 -0.40 27.40 -13.65
C GLY A 35 0.49 28.07 -14.69
N HIS A 36 -0.08 28.54 -15.79
CA HIS A 36 0.65 29.34 -16.76
C HIS A 36 0.92 30.74 -16.23
N GLY A 37 2.04 31.34 -16.59
CA GLY A 37 2.24 32.76 -16.40
C GLY A 37 1.32 33.56 -17.32
N GLY A 38 0.73 34.62 -16.80
CA GLY A 38 -0.04 35.57 -17.60
C GLY A 38 0.89 36.38 -18.51
N ASN A 39 0.35 36.88 -19.62
CA ASN A 39 1.04 37.75 -20.55
C ASN A 39 1.15 39.19 -20.01
N GLY A 40 2.29 39.79 -20.29
CA GLY A 40 2.52 41.21 -20.12
C GLY A 40 1.86 42.03 -21.25
N LEU A 41 1.77 43.34 -21.06
CA LEU A 41 1.18 44.27 -22.02
C LEU A 41 2.27 45.27 -22.45
N PRO A 42 2.96 45.03 -23.57
CA PRO A 42 4.14 45.80 -23.98
C PRO A 42 3.90 47.31 -24.03
N LYS A 43 2.74 47.71 -24.56
CA LYS A 43 2.38 49.11 -24.79
C LYS A 43 2.37 49.96 -23.52
N TYR A 44 2.15 49.35 -22.36
CA TYR A 44 2.06 50.04 -21.06
C TYR A 44 3.09 49.52 -20.06
N GLY A 45 4.06 48.72 -20.51
CA GLY A 45 5.03 48.07 -19.61
C GLY A 45 4.38 47.10 -18.63
N GLY A 46 3.19 46.56 -18.95
CA GLY A 46 2.45 45.67 -18.06
C GLY A 46 3.16 44.34 -17.84
N VAL A 47 3.22 43.87 -16.59
CA VAL A 47 3.83 42.61 -16.19
C VAL A 47 2.72 41.60 -15.88
N GLY A 48 2.73 40.46 -16.58
CA GLY A 48 1.78 39.38 -16.33
C GLY A 48 2.03 38.68 -14.99
N GLY A 49 0.96 38.13 -14.41
CA GLY A 49 1.03 37.43 -13.13
C GLY A 49 1.76 36.08 -13.24
N GLN A 50 2.45 35.67 -12.18
CA GLN A 50 3.04 34.33 -12.12
C GLN A 50 1.95 33.26 -11.99
N GLY A 51 2.13 32.10 -12.62
CA GLY A 51 1.25 30.95 -12.42
C GLY A 51 1.38 30.35 -11.02
N GLY A 52 0.32 29.71 -10.53
CA GLY A 52 0.35 28.98 -9.26
C GLY A 52 1.18 27.69 -9.35
N CYS A 53 1.69 27.24 -8.21
CA CYS A 53 2.44 25.99 -8.07
C CYS A 53 1.54 24.86 -7.52
N VAL A 54 1.94 23.61 -7.78
CA VAL A 54 1.31 22.42 -7.18
C VAL A 54 2.22 21.87 -6.08
N TYR A 55 1.66 21.75 -4.88
CA TYR A 55 2.34 21.22 -3.70
C TYR A 55 1.72 19.91 -3.23
N PHE A 56 2.56 18.96 -2.80
CA PHE A 56 2.14 17.86 -1.94
C PHE A 56 2.45 18.21 -0.49
N VAL A 57 1.48 17.96 0.39
CA VAL A 57 1.56 18.20 1.84
C VAL A 57 1.31 16.87 2.53
N ALA A 58 2.27 16.36 3.27
CA ALA A 58 2.09 15.13 4.02
C ALA A 58 1.14 15.34 5.20
N LYS A 59 0.15 14.46 5.34
CA LYS A 59 -0.78 14.44 6.46
C LYS A 59 -0.92 13.05 7.04
N GLU A 60 -0.90 12.97 8.37
CA GLU A 60 -1.23 11.75 9.08
C GLU A 60 -2.72 11.38 8.90
N GLY A 61 -3.05 10.10 9.10
CA GLY A 61 -4.43 9.58 8.95
C GLY A 61 -4.97 9.44 7.52
N LEU A 62 -4.30 9.96 6.48
CA LEU A 62 -4.72 9.79 5.08
C LEU A 62 -4.21 8.48 4.46
N THR A 63 -4.97 7.98 3.47
CA THR A 63 -4.57 6.86 2.60
C THR A 63 -4.53 7.31 1.14
N LEU A 64 -3.64 6.72 0.34
CA LEU A 64 -3.50 7.06 -1.09
C LEU A 64 -4.79 6.80 -1.87
N ARG A 65 -5.61 5.84 -1.44
CA ARG A 65 -6.93 5.57 -2.03
C ARG A 65 -7.91 6.72 -1.80
N LYS A 66 -8.04 7.22 -0.57
CA LYS A 66 -8.91 8.36 -0.25
C LYS A 66 -8.48 9.61 -1.03
N MET A 67 -7.18 9.84 -1.11
CA MET A 67 -6.60 10.89 -1.95
C MET A 67 -6.97 10.70 -3.43
N ALA A 68 -6.77 9.51 -3.99
CA ALA A 68 -7.08 9.23 -5.40
C ALA A 68 -8.57 9.39 -5.73
N GLN A 69 -9.47 9.06 -4.80
CA GLN A 69 -10.92 9.27 -4.95
C GLN A 69 -11.32 10.75 -4.92
N GLY A 70 -10.58 11.59 -4.18
CA GLY A 70 -10.79 13.03 -4.16
C GLY A 70 -10.36 13.75 -5.44
N LEU A 71 -9.55 13.10 -6.29
CA LEU A 71 -9.04 13.69 -7.53
C LEU A 71 -9.87 13.26 -8.73
N LYS A 72 -10.51 14.22 -9.41
CA LYS A 72 -11.12 13.99 -10.71
C LYS A 72 -10.03 13.62 -11.73
N GLU A 73 -10.20 12.46 -12.37
CA GLU A 73 -9.33 11.95 -13.45
C GLU A 73 -7.82 11.84 -13.13
N ARG A 74 -7.40 11.81 -11.86
CA ARG A 74 -5.98 11.77 -11.47
C ARG A 74 -5.14 12.93 -12.03
N ARG A 75 -5.79 14.08 -12.25
CA ARG A 75 -5.18 15.30 -12.76
C ARG A 75 -5.23 16.39 -11.71
N VAL A 76 -4.15 17.15 -11.65
CA VAL A 76 -4.00 18.27 -10.72
C VAL A 76 -3.43 19.43 -11.49
N ALA A 77 -4.10 20.57 -11.44
CA ALA A 77 -3.61 21.79 -12.04
C ALA A 77 -3.73 22.96 -11.05
N ALA A 78 -2.68 23.77 -10.97
CA ALA A 78 -2.75 25.07 -10.32
C ALA A 78 -3.34 26.13 -11.26
N SER A 79 -3.84 27.23 -10.68
CA SER A 79 -4.46 28.30 -11.48
C SER A 79 -3.41 29.17 -12.17
N SER A 80 -3.75 29.68 -13.35
CA SER A 80 -2.85 30.53 -14.13
C SER A 80 -2.79 31.95 -13.57
N GLY A 81 -1.68 32.64 -13.80
CA GLY A 81 -1.57 34.07 -13.51
C GLY A 81 -2.43 34.89 -14.47
N GLU A 82 -2.88 36.05 -14.02
CA GLU A 82 -3.68 36.95 -14.84
C GLU A 82 -2.80 37.72 -15.84
N ASP A 83 -3.34 37.95 -17.03
CA ASP A 83 -2.72 38.84 -18.01
C ASP A 83 -2.79 40.29 -17.51
N SER A 84 -1.75 41.06 -17.79
CA SER A 84 -1.78 42.50 -17.54
C SER A 84 -2.69 43.20 -18.55
N SER A 85 -3.36 44.25 -18.09
CA SER A 85 -4.31 45.03 -18.89
C SER A 85 -4.05 46.52 -18.71
N LYS A 86 -4.74 47.35 -19.50
CA LYS A 86 -4.66 48.81 -19.38
C LYS A 86 -5.06 49.33 -17.99
N LEU A 87 -5.97 48.61 -17.31
CA LEU A 87 -6.48 48.96 -15.99
C LEU A 87 -5.67 48.31 -14.86
N SER A 88 -4.90 47.27 -15.16
CA SER A 88 -4.09 46.53 -14.19
C SER A 88 -2.75 46.17 -14.83
N ILE A 89 -1.78 47.07 -14.62
CA ILE A 89 -0.43 46.95 -15.18
C ILE A 89 0.31 45.72 -14.59
N PHE A 90 -0.04 45.32 -13.37
CA PHE A 90 0.48 44.11 -12.73
C PHE A 90 -0.60 43.03 -12.67
N GLY A 91 -0.41 41.94 -13.43
CA GLY A 91 -1.27 40.77 -13.36
C GLY A 91 -1.15 40.07 -12.01
N LYS A 92 -2.28 39.58 -11.49
CA LYS A 92 -2.30 38.86 -10.21
C LYS A 92 -1.70 37.47 -10.36
N ARG A 93 -1.02 37.02 -9.29
CA ARG A 93 -0.48 35.67 -9.21
C ARG A 93 -1.59 34.64 -9.11
N GLY A 94 -1.44 33.53 -9.83
CA GLY A 94 -2.31 32.36 -9.72
C GLY A 94 -2.24 31.72 -8.33
N VAL A 95 -3.39 31.26 -7.85
CA VAL A 95 -3.56 30.48 -6.61
C VAL A 95 -2.87 29.11 -6.75
N ASP A 96 -2.03 28.80 -5.76
CA ASP A 96 -1.36 27.51 -5.61
C ASP A 96 -2.35 26.40 -5.24
N THR A 97 -2.11 25.20 -5.74
CA THR A 97 -2.91 24.02 -5.38
C THR A 97 -2.13 23.13 -4.43
N ARG A 98 -2.71 22.86 -3.26
CA ARG A 98 -2.13 21.98 -2.25
C ARG A 98 -2.91 20.68 -2.21
N ILE A 99 -2.22 19.57 -2.29
CA ILE A 99 -2.80 18.24 -2.21
C ILE A 99 -2.23 17.52 -1.02
N GLU A 100 -3.13 16.99 -0.20
CA GLU A 100 -2.76 16.20 0.96
C GLU A 100 -2.40 14.78 0.52
N VAL A 101 -1.20 14.34 0.90
CA VAL A 101 -0.71 12.99 0.65
C VAL A 101 -0.41 12.29 1.99
N PRO A 102 -0.49 10.96 2.07
CA PRO A 102 -0.11 10.25 3.28
C PRO A 102 1.36 10.45 3.65
N VAL A 103 1.65 10.42 4.95
CA VAL A 103 3.03 10.34 5.45
C VAL A 103 3.70 9.02 5.02
N GLY A 104 4.96 9.11 4.58
CA GLY A 104 5.79 8.00 4.10
C GLY A 104 5.76 7.82 2.58
N VAL A 105 5.31 8.83 1.83
CA VAL A 105 5.24 8.78 0.36
C VAL A 105 6.51 9.34 -0.27
N GLN A 106 7.07 8.58 -1.20
CA GLN A 106 8.12 9.02 -2.11
C GLN A 106 7.50 9.49 -3.42
N VAL A 107 7.97 10.62 -3.92
CA VAL A 107 7.50 11.21 -5.17
C VAL A 107 8.59 11.03 -6.21
N TYR A 108 8.28 10.33 -7.30
CA TYR A 108 9.17 10.10 -8.42
C TYR A 108 8.66 10.82 -9.67
N ASP A 109 9.58 11.31 -10.49
CA ASP A 109 9.28 11.81 -11.83
C ASP A 109 9.12 10.66 -12.84
N GLU A 110 8.72 10.96 -14.08
CA GLU A 110 8.61 10.00 -15.18
C GLU A 110 9.90 9.20 -15.41
N GLN A 111 11.05 9.84 -15.19
CA GLN A 111 12.38 9.25 -15.33
C GLN A 111 12.84 8.44 -14.10
N GLN A 112 11.94 8.15 -13.15
CA GLN A 112 12.25 7.47 -11.88
C GLN A 112 13.26 8.22 -10.98
N LYS A 113 13.42 9.53 -11.22
CA LYS A 113 14.20 10.40 -10.34
C LYS A 113 13.37 10.75 -9.11
N LEU A 114 13.93 10.53 -7.92
CA LEU A 114 13.28 10.92 -6.67
C LEU A 114 13.23 12.45 -6.59
N LEU A 115 12.01 13.01 -6.54
CA LEU A 115 11.75 14.43 -6.37
C LEU A 115 11.68 14.81 -4.89
N ALA A 116 10.99 14.00 -4.08
CA ALA A 116 10.86 14.24 -2.65
C ALA A 116 10.49 12.97 -1.88
N ASP A 117 10.80 12.98 -0.58
CA ASP A 117 10.46 11.94 0.36
C ASP A 117 9.73 12.58 1.55
N LEU A 118 8.42 12.33 1.65
CA LEU A 118 7.52 13.01 2.57
C LEU A 118 7.28 12.14 3.80
N ASN A 119 8.26 12.12 4.70
CA ASN A 119 8.29 11.23 5.87
C ASN A 119 7.74 11.84 7.17
N GLU A 120 7.54 13.16 7.21
CA GLU A 120 7.07 13.89 8.39
C GLU A 120 5.70 14.50 8.14
N ASN A 121 4.90 14.65 9.20
CA ASN A 121 3.62 15.34 9.10
C ASN A 121 3.86 16.82 8.73
N ASP A 122 3.02 17.35 7.85
CA ASP A 122 3.12 18.70 7.28
C ASP A 122 4.37 18.96 6.42
N ALA A 123 5.17 17.94 6.11
CA ALA A 123 6.25 18.07 5.12
C ALA A 123 5.66 18.46 3.76
N THR A 124 6.26 19.46 3.11
CA THR A 124 5.78 20.00 1.83
C THR A 124 6.81 19.87 0.72
N CYS A 125 6.34 19.62 -0.50
CA CYS A 125 7.19 19.56 -1.70
C CYS A 125 6.49 20.22 -2.88
N ILE A 126 7.23 21.01 -3.66
CA ILE A 126 6.78 21.51 -4.96
C ILE A 126 6.91 20.41 -6.00
N VAL A 127 5.79 20.02 -6.58
CA VAL A 127 5.71 18.92 -7.54
C VAL A 127 5.59 19.44 -8.97
N ALA A 128 5.03 20.63 -9.16
CA ALA A 128 5.05 21.33 -10.44
C ALA A 128 5.12 22.83 -10.19
N GLY A 129 6.16 23.48 -10.70
CA GLY A 129 6.34 24.92 -10.64
C GLY A 129 5.38 25.68 -11.56
N GLY A 130 4.89 26.83 -11.10
CA GLY A 130 4.12 27.76 -11.92
C GLY A 130 5.00 28.51 -12.92
N GLY A 131 4.44 28.83 -14.07
CA GLY A 131 5.12 29.57 -15.13
C GLY A 131 5.38 31.02 -14.74
N THR A 132 6.48 31.59 -15.22
CA THR A 132 6.82 33.00 -14.99
C THR A 132 5.93 33.92 -15.82
N GLY A 133 5.51 35.04 -15.24
CA GLY A 133 4.71 36.04 -15.94
C GLY A 133 5.50 36.79 -17.02
N GLY A 134 4.79 37.34 -18.01
CA GLY A 134 5.38 38.13 -19.08
C GLY A 134 5.90 39.48 -18.58
N CYS A 135 7.17 39.79 -18.81
CA CYS A 135 7.82 41.07 -18.51
C CYS A 135 8.75 41.49 -19.66
N THR A 136 9.43 42.63 -19.51
CA THR A 136 10.38 43.12 -20.53
C THR A 136 11.46 42.10 -20.91
N GLY A 137 11.87 41.25 -19.97
CA GLY A 137 12.92 40.24 -20.18
C GLY A 137 12.50 39.04 -21.03
N ASN A 138 11.19 38.78 -21.22
CA ASN A 138 10.67 37.67 -22.03
C ASN A 138 9.69 38.13 -23.11
N ASN A 139 9.89 39.35 -23.64
CA ASN A 139 9.02 39.96 -24.65
C ASN A 139 7.55 40.02 -24.24
N PHE A 140 7.28 40.19 -22.94
CA PHE A 140 5.95 40.25 -22.34
C PHE A 140 5.11 38.97 -22.53
N LEU A 141 5.74 37.83 -22.84
CA LEU A 141 5.05 36.54 -22.99
C LEU A 141 5.20 35.72 -21.71
N GLY A 142 4.08 35.29 -21.15
CA GLY A 142 4.07 34.37 -20.02
C GLY A 142 4.63 33.01 -20.42
N HIS A 143 5.43 32.40 -19.54
CA HIS A 143 5.92 31.04 -19.75
C HIS A 143 4.91 30.01 -19.26
N PRO A 144 4.87 28.83 -19.89
CA PRO A 144 4.00 27.78 -19.43
C PRO A 144 4.46 27.23 -18.07
N GLY A 145 3.50 26.84 -17.24
CA GLY A 145 3.79 26.10 -16.01
C GLY A 145 4.36 24.72 -16.30
N GLU A 146 5.11 24.18 -15.35
CA GLU A 146 5.68 22.83 -15.48
C GLU A 146 4.55 21.80 -15.61
N ASN A 147 4.70 20.89 -16.55
CA ASN A 147 3.80 19.75 -16.72
C ASN A 147 4.61 18.47 -16.59
N ARG A 148 4.24 17.63 -15.62
CA ARG A 148 4.92 16.35 -15.42
C ARG A 148 3.96 15.28 -14.94
N ILE A 149 4.32 14.03 -15.18
CA ILE A 149 3.61 12.91 -14.58
C ILE A 149 4.47 12.38 -13.44
N VAL A 150 3.90 12.38 -12.24
CA VAL A 150 4.58 11.89 -11.04
C VAL A 150 4.00 10.56 -10.60
N ASN A 151 4.87 9.72 -10.04
CA ASN A 151 4.51 8.49 -9.38
C ASN A 151 4.70 8.68 -7.88
N LEU A 152 3.64 8.51 -7.11
CA LEU A 152 3.66 8.50 -5.66
C LEU A 152 3.80 7.06 -5.21
N ASP A 153 4.84 6.74 -4.45
CA ASP A 153 5.11 5.42 -3.89
C ASP A 153 5.06 5.49 -2.37
N LEU A 154 4.03 4.89 -1.75
CA LEU A 154 3.96 4.79 -0.31
C LEU A 154 4.95 3.73 0.18
N LYS A 155 5.83 4.09 1.11
CA LYS A 155 6.71 3.13 1.76
C LYS A 155 5.88 2.13 2.56
N LEU A 156 5.86 0.89 2.07
CA LEU A 156 5.46 -0.27 2.84
C LEU A 156 6.44 -0.48 4.00
N ILE A 157 5.93 -1.00 5.11
CA ILE A 157 6.77 -1.34 6.27
C ILE A 157 7.40 -2.71 6.04
N ALA A 158 6.62 -3.64 5.50
CA ALA A 158 7.09 -4.94 5.07
C ALA A 158 6.14 -5.52 4.01
N ASP A 159 6.62 -6.50 3.24
CA ASP A 159 5.78 -7.26 2.32
C ASP A 159 4.76 -8.12 3.07
N VAL A 160 5.17 -8.68 4.22
CA VAL A 160 4.36 -9.58 5.04
C VAL A 160 4.30 -9.10 6.49
N GLY A 161 3.09 -9.04 7.06
CA GLY A 161 2.87 -8.74 8.48
C GLY A 161 2.52 -9.99 9.28
N LEU A 162 3.25 -10.25 10.37
CA LEU A 162 2.91 -11.32 11.31
C LEU A 162 1.79 -10.88 12.25
N VAL A 163 0.77 -11.71 12.37
CA VAL A 163 -0.45 -11.48 13.16
C VAL A 163 -0.62 -12.66 14.11
N GLY A 164 -0.85 -12.42 15.40
CA GLY A 164 -1.07 -13.49 16.37
C GLY A 164 -0.87 -13.04 17.80
N PHE A 165 -1.28 -13.87 18.76
CA PHE A 165 -1.14 -13.57 20.19
C PHE A 165 0.32 -13.56 20.68
N PRO A 166 0.59 -13.00 21.86
CA PRO A 166 1.85 -13.22 22.56
C PRO A 166 2.15 -14.72 22.68
N ASN A 167 3.43 -15.11 22.68
CA ASN A 167 3.86 -16.51 22.81
C ASN A 167 3.38 -17.49 21.70
N ALA A 168 2.68 -17.01 20.67
CA ALA A 168 2.36 -17.80 19.48
C ALA A 168 3.62 -18.24 18.72
N GLY A 169 4.75 -17.55 18.92
CA GLY A 169 6.05 -17.86 18.32
C GLY A 169 6.50 -16.89 17.23
N LYS A 170 5.84 -15.73 17.08
CA LYS A 170 6.10 -14.72 16.03
C LYS A 170 7.57 -14.34 15.93
N SER A 171 8.17 -13.88 17.03
CA SER A 171 9.57 -13.46 17.04
C SER A 171 10.54 -14.63 16.85
N THR A 172 10.15 -15.85 17.27
CA THR A 172 10.93 -17.07 17.00
C THR A 172 10.95 -17.39 15.52
N LEU A 173 9.79 -17.35 14.85
CA LEU A 173 9.69 -17.52 13.41
C LEU A 173 10.47 -16.44 12.65
N LEU A 174 10.34 -15.18 13.07
CA LEU A 174 11.07 -14.06 12.45
C LEU A 174 12.59 -14.30 12.48
N LYS A 175 13.12 -14.76 13.63
CA LYS A 175 14.54 -15.11 13.78
C LYS A 175 14.93 -16.33 12.95
N ALA A 176 14.07 -17.35 12.87
CA ALA A 176 14.36 -18.57 12.12
C ALA A 176 14.33 -18.36 10.60
N VAL A 177 13.48 -17.46 10.12
CA VAL A 177 13.33 -17.15 8.69
C VAL A 177 14.40 -16.16 8.23
N SER A 178 14.75 -15.19 9.06
CA SER A 178 15.69 -14.12 8.72
C SER A 178 17.14 -14.61 8.77
N ASN A 179 17.84 -14.54 7.64
CA ASN A 179 19.27 -14.85 7.57
C ASN A 179 20.13 -13.83 8.35
N ALA A 180 19.58 -12.63 8.60
CA ALA A 180 20.19 -11.57 9.41
C ALA A 180 19.46 -11.40 10.75
N LYS A 181 20.13 -10.83 11.77
CA LYS A 181 19.46 -10.43 13.01
C LYS A 181 18.31 -9.46 12.67
N PRO A 182 17.08 -9.73 13.15
CA PRO A 182 15.95 -8.81 12.93
C PRO A 182 16.33 -7.39 13.34
N LYS A 183 16.12 -6.43 12.42
CA LYS A 183 16.44 -5.03 12.65
C LYS A 183 15.23 -4.34 13.23
N ILE A 184 15.47 -3.50 14.23
CA ILE A 184 14.44 -2.61 14.78
C ILE A 184 14.33 -1.42 13.83
N ALA A 185 13.20 -1.30 13.14
CA ALA A 185 12.99 -0.23 12.19
C ALA A 185 12.34 0.97 12.87
N ALA A 186 13.01 2.13 12.82
CA ALA A 186 12.51 3.38 13.38
C ALA A 186 11.79 4.17 12.26
N TYR A 187 10.51 3.90 12.05
CA TYR A 187 9.70 4.71 11.14
C TYR A 187 9.15 5.93 11.91
N PRO A 188 9.14 7.11 11.29
CA PRO A 188 8.70 8.35 11.95
C PRO A 188 7.23 8.31 12.41
N PHE A 189 6.44 7.39 11.85
CA PHE A 189 5.02 7.21 12.16
C PHE A 189 4.73 6.04 13.13
N THR A 190 5.73 5.29 13.59
CA THR A 190 5.55 4.15 14.51
C THR A 190 5.83 4.56 15.96
N THR A 191 4.86 4.38 16.88
CA THR A 191 5.08 4.54 18.33
C THR A 191 5.85 3.38 18.95
N ILE A 192 5.63 2.16 18.44
CA ILE A 192 6.37 0.94 18.80
C ILE A 192 7.14 0.50 17.56
N ARG A 193 8.46 0.38 17.67
CA ARG A 193 9.32 0.01 16.55
C ARG A 193 9.10 -1.47 16.18
N PRO A 194 8.59 -1.78 14.98
CA PRO A 194 8.42 -3.17 14.56
C PRO A 194 9.79 -3.85 14.36
N GLN A 195 9.85 -5.15 14.62
CA GLN A 195 11.01 -5.95 14.24
C GLN A 195 10.84 -6.42 12.81
N ILE A 196 11.82 -6.10 11.95
CA ILE A 196 11.82 -6.49 10.55
C ILE A 196 12.90 -7.54 10.31
N GLY A 197 12.50 -8.67 9.74
CA GLY A 197 13.36 -9.71 9.23
C GLY A 197 13.30 -9.76 7.71
N THR A 198 14.38 -10.23 7.08
CA THR A 198 14.45 -10.35 5.62
C THR A 198 14.62 -11.82 5.25
N ILE A 199 13.72 -12.31 4.40
CA ILE A 199 13.82 -13.63 3.79
C ILE A 199 14.57 -13.47 2.48
N GLU A 200 15.74 -14.09 2.36
CA GLU A 200 16.47 -14.16 1.10
C GLU A 200 16.20 -15.49 0.40
N TYR A 201 16.06 -15.42 -0.92
CA TYR A 201 15.88 -16.58 -1.79
C TYR A 201 17.11 -16.79 -2.67
N GLY A 202 17.30 -18.02 -3.17
CA GLY A 202 18.47 -18.38 -3.98
C GLY A 202 18.62 -17.59 -5.30
N ASP A 203 17.56 -16.92 -5.76
CA ASP A 203 17.56 -16.04 -6.93
C ASP A 203 17.81 -14.56 -6.57
N LEU A 204 18.40 -14.29 -5.40
CA LEU A 204 18.74 -12.95 -4.89
C LEU A 204 17.54 -12.04 -4.63
N ARG A 205 16.31 -12.56 -4.74
CA ARG A 205 15.12 -11.83 -4.32
C ARG A 205 15.01 -11.87 -2.81
N SER A 206 14.45 -10.80 -2.24
CA SER A 206 14.20 -10.69 -0.82
C SER A 206 12.74 -10.35 -0.54
N ILE A 207 12.19 -10.91 0.53
CA ILE A 207 10.87 -10.55 1.06
C ILE A 207 11.07 -10.05 2.48
N SER A 208 10.47 -8.90 2.81
CA SER A 208 10.49 -8.33 4.15
C SER A 208 9.32 -8.85 4.99
N LEU A 209 9.60 -9.24 6.23
CA LEU A 209 8.64 -9.74 7.20
C LEU A 209 8.68 -8.83 8.44
N ALA A 210 7.55 -8.28 8.85
CA ALA A 210 7.45 -7.48 10.07
C ALA A 210 6.71 -8.26 11.16
N ASP A 211 7.30 -8.35 12.35
CA ASP A 211 6.56 -8.70 13.56
C ASP A 211 5.82 -7.47 14.05
N LEU A 212 4.49 -7.58 14.10
CA LEU A 212 3.61 -6.48 14.41
C LEU A 212 3.10 -6.64 15.86
N PRO A 213 3.76 -6.04 16.88
CA PRO A 213 3.33 -6.09 18.26
C PRO A 213 2.03 -5.29 18.48
N GLY A 214 0.87 -5.96 18.56
CA GLY A 214 -0.36 -5.21 18.86
C GLY A 214 -1.70 -5.92 18.71
N LEU A 215 -1.74 -7.19 18.30
CA LEU A 215 -2.96 -8.00 18.39
C LEU A 215 -2.96 -8.74 19.74
N ILE A 216 -3.17 -7.94 20.77
CA ILE A 216 -3.50 -8.41 22.12
C ILE A 216 -5.00 -8.21 22.32
N GLU A 217 -5.59 -9.06 23.15
CA GLU A 217 -6.96 -8.87 23.60
C GLU A 217 -7.15 -7.46 24.16
N GLY A 218 -8.11 -6.72 23.60
CA GLY A 218 -8.37 -5.34 24.00
C GLY A 218 -7.54 -4.28 23.26
N ALA A 219 -6.80 -4.62 22.20
CA ALA A 219 -6.13 -3.64 21.34
C ALA A 219 -7.11 -2.61 20.72
N HIS A 220 -8.35 -3.02 20.45
CA HIS A 220 -9.45 -2.13 20.06
C HIS A 220 -9.92 -1.21 21.21
N ALA A 221 -9.87 -1.67 22.45
CA ALA A 221 -10.33 -0.93 23.63
C ALA A 221 -9.29 0.06 24.20
N ASN A 222 -8.00 -0.17 23.94
CA ASN A 222 -6.92 0.73 24.35
C ASN A 222 -6.83 1.95 23.42
N PHE A 223 -7.65 2.96 23.74
CA PHE A 223 -7.66 4.30 23.15
C PHE A 223 -6.24 4.85 22.97
N GLY A 224 -5.80 5.00 21.72
CA GLY A 224 -4.63 5.81 21.32
C GLY A 224 -3.41 5.04 20.78
N MET A 225 -3.04 3.89 21.35
CA MET A 225 -1.84 3.14 20.92
C MET A 225 -2.13 2.06 19.88
N GLY A 226 -3.24 1.32 20.03
CA GLY A 226 -3.62 0.26 19.08
C GLY A 226 -3.95 0.79 17.69
N HIS A 227 -4.61 1.96 17.61
CA HIS A 227 -5.09 2.49 16.33
C HIS A 227 -3.96 2.99 15.41
N LYS A 228 -2.94 3.66 16.00
CA LYS A 228 -1.70 4.03 15.28
C LYS A 228 -0.89 2.81 14.89
N PHE A 229 -0.89 1.77 15.72
CA PHE A 229 -0.11 0.56 15.51
C PHE A 229 -0.64 -0.30 14.35
N LEU A 230 -1.95 -0.53 14.32
CA LEU A 230 -2.61 -1.34 13.29
C LEU A 230 -2.61 -0.64 11.91
N LYS A 231 -2.36 0.67 11.84
CA LYS A 231 -2.12 1.40 10.58
C LYS A 231 -0.89 0.87 9.84
N HIS A 232 0.02 0.21 10.55
CA HIS A 232 1.17 -0.45 9.97
C HIS A 232 0.81 -1.79 9.31
N ILE A 233 -0.22 -2.49 9.81
CA ILE A 233 -0.78 -3.68 9.16
C ILE A 233 -1.36 -3.31 7.79
N GLU A 234 -1.99 -2.14 7.66
CA GLU A 234 -2.43 -1.62 6.36
C GLU A 234 -1.26 -1.55 5.36
N ARG A 235 -0.04 -1.24 5.82
CA ARG A 235 1.17 -1.13 5.00
C ARG A 235 1.92 -2.46 4.81
N THR A 236 1.19 -3.57 4.73
CA THR A 236 1.67 -4.91 4.37
C THR A 236 0.83 -5.53 3.26
N ARG A 237 1.44 -6.35 2.40
CA ARG A 237 0.77 -6.94 1.22
C ARG A 237 0.05 -8.24 1.55
N LEU A 238 0.56 -8.98 2.53
CA LEU A 238 0.02 -10.26 2.98
C LEU A 238 0.07 -10.35 4.51
N LEU A 239 -0.97 -10.93 5.10
CA LEU A 239 -1.02 -11.21 6.53
C LEU A 239 -0.67 -12.66 6.81
N LEU A 240 0.27 -12.87 7.73
CA LEU A 240 0.69 -14.19 8.18
C LEU A 240 0.20 -14.42 9.60
N PHE A 241 -0.91 -15.12 9.72
CA PHE A 241 -1.51 -15.48 10.99
C PHE A 241 -0.70 -16.60 11.63
N MET A 242 -0.34 -16.43 12.89
CA MET A 242 0.42 -17.41 13.65
C MET A 242 -0.35 -17.76 14.91
N VAL A 243 -0.82 -19.00 14.98
CA VAL A 243 -1.64 -19.52 16.07
C VAL A 243 -0.99 -20.76 16.66
N ASP A 244 -1.02 -20.87 17.98
CA ASP A 244 -0.58 -22.07 18.69
C ASP A 244 -1.66 -23.17 18.59
N ILE A 245 -1.26 -24.37 18.17
CA ILE A 245 -2.17 -25.51 18.04
C ILE A 245 -2.78 -25.93 19.39
N PHE A 246 -2.09 -25.70 20.50
CA PHE A 246 -2.59 -26.01 21.85
C PHE A 246 -3.51 -24.92 22.42
N GLY A 247 -3.70 -23.82 21.68
CA GLY A 247 -4.47 -22.69 22.16
C GLY A 247 -3.62 -21.64 22.88
N PHE A 248 -4.28 -20.74 23.60
CA PHE A 248 -3.65 -19.59 24.25
C PHE A 248 -4.37 -19.26 25.55
N GLN A 249 -3.57 -18.88 26.55
CA GLN A 249 -4.06 -18.33 27.80
C GLN A 249 -3.22 -17.10 28.14
N LEU A 250 -3.86 -15.94 28.25
CA LEU A 250 -3.17 -14.66 28.50
C LEU A 250 -2.64 -14.57 29.95
N SER A 251 -3.43 -15.06 30.90
CA SER A 251 -3.14 -15.03 32.35
C SER A 251 -3.91 -16.16 33.03
N PRO A 252 -3.49 -16.67 34.20
CA PRO A 252 -4.24 -17.68 34.96
C PRO A 252 -5.70 -17.29 35.27
N ARG A 253 -6.03 -15.99 35.20
CA ARG A 253 -7.39 -15.46 35.40
C ARG A 253 -8.28 -15.53 34.15
N HIS A 254 -7.71 -15.70 32.97
CA HIS A 254 -8.46 -15.82 31.71
C HIS A 254 -8.65 -17.30 31.36
N PRO A 255 -9.80 -17.67 30.77
CA PRO A 255 -10.02 -19.04 30.31
C PRO A 255 -9.02 -19.39 29.20
N HIS A 256 -8.56 -20.64 29.21
CA HIS A 256 -7.77 -21.18 28.11
C HIS A 256 -8.64 -21.22 26.85
N ARG A 257 -8.15 -20.65 25.76
CA ARG A 257 -8.84 -20.65 24.47
C ARG A 257 -8.18 -21.63 23.52
N ASP A 258 -9.00 -22.48 22.92
CA ASP A 258 -8.53 -23.43 21.93
C ASP A 258 -8.08 -22.74 20.63
N CYS A 259 -7.37 -23.48 19.78
CA CYS A 259 -6.80 -22.99 18.53
C CYS A 259 -7.84 -22.26 17.65
N LEU A 260 -9.03 -22.83 17.51
CA LEU A 260 -10.11 -22.27 16.69
C LEU A 260 -10.64 -20.94 17.28
N ALA A 261 -10.86 -20.90 18.59
CA ALA A 261 -11.30 -19.69 19.28
C ALA A 261 -10.27 -18.55 19.14
N ASN A 262 -8.98 -18.87 19.13
CA ASN A 262 -7.93 -17.88 18.88
C ASN A 262 -8.00 -17.29 17.46
N ILE A 263 -8.28 -18.13 16.45
CA ILE A 263 -8.45 -17.65 15.07
C ILE A 263 -9.63 -16.68 14.98
N TYR A 264 -10.78 -17.03 15.58
CA TYR A 264 -11.95 -16.14 15.62
C TYR A 264 -11.67 -14.85 16.36
N SER A 265 -10.92 -14.91 17.48
CA SER A 265 -10.56 -13.72 18.24
C SER A 265 -9.71 -12.76 17.42
N LEU A 266 -8.68 -13.27 16.76
CA LEU A 266 -7.81 -12.46 15.89
C LEU A 266 -8.59 -11.89 14.70
N ASN A 267 -9.51 -12.67 14.12
CA ASN A 267 -10.37 -12.19 13.06
C ASN A 267 -11.26 -11.03 13.54
N LYS A 268 -11.94 -11.18 14.68
CA LYS A 268 -12.79 -10.14 15.27
C LYS A 268 -11.99 -8.89 15.60
N GLU A 269 -10.77 -9.01 16.12
CA GLU A 269 -9.90 -7.88 16.40
C GLU A 269 -9.53 -7.10 15.12
N LEU A 270 -9.20 -7.79 14.03
CA LEU A 270 -8.94 -7.12 12.75
C LEU A 270 -10.21 -6.44 12.20
N GLU A 271 -11.35 -7.11 12.29
CA GLU A 271 -12.64 -6.57 11.86
C GLU A 271 -13.02 -5.30 12.61
N LEU A 272 -12.87 -5.31 13.94
CA LEU A 272 -13.15 -4.16 14.79
C LEU A 272 -12.21 -2.98 14.50
N TYR A 273 -11.00 -3.25 14.02
CA TYR A 273 -10.07 -2.20 13.64
C TYR A 273 -10.40 -1.58 12.28
N ASP A 274 -10.39 -2.39 11.22
CA ASP A 274 -10.73 -1.98 9.87
C ASP A 274 -11.24 -3.21 9.08
N PRO A 275 -12.53 -3.23 8.71
CA PRO A 275 -13.11 -4.29 7.89
C PRO A 275 -12.37 -4.52 6.56
N SER A 276 -11.66 -3.51 6.03
CA SER A 276 -10.90 -3.63 4.79
C SER A 276 -9.69 -4.57 4.91
N LEU A 277 -9.19 -4.80 6.13
CA LEU A 277 -8.10 -5.76 6.36
C LEU A 277 -8.52 -7.21 6.14
N LEU A 278 -9.83 -7.50 6.23
CA LEU A 278 -10.36 -8.83 5.97
C LEU A 278 -10.31 -9.22 4.49
N ASP A 279 -10.16 -8.24 3.59
CA ASP A 279 -9.96 -8.45 2.16
C ASP A 279 -8.50 -8.76 1.79
N LYS A 280 -7.57 -8.65 2.75
CA LYS A 280 -6.17 -8.94 2.49
C LYS A 280 -5.93 -10.44 2.39
N PRO A 281 -5.01 -10.86 1.50
CA PRO A 281 -4.62 -12.25 1.43
C PRO A 281 -3.96 -12.66 2.75
N CYS A 282 -4.47 -13.75 3.33
CA CYS A 282 -4.04 -14.26 4.63
C CYS A 282 -3.50 -15.68 4.50
N VAL A 283 -2.41 -15.99 5.19
CA VAL A 283 -1.87 -17.35 5.34
C VAL A 283 -1.90 -17.72 6.82
N LEU A 284 -2.41 -18.89 7.15
CA LEU A 284 -2.45 -19.39 8.51
C LEU A 284 -1.27 -20.33 8.78
N LEU A 285 -0.53 -20.06 9.86
CA LEU A 285 0.52 -20.89 10.41
C LEU A 285 0.07 -21.47 11.74
N LEU A 286 -0.01 -22.80 11.79
CA LEU A 286 -0.29 -23.54 13.02
C LEU A 286 1.04 -23.95 13.65
N ASN A 287 1.45 -23.25 14.69
CA ASN A 287 2.76 -23.43 15.33
C ASN A 287 2.71 -24.47 16.48
N LYS A 288 3.89 -24.89 16.94
CA LYS A 288 4.15 -25.87 18.01
C LYS A 288 3.77 -27.31 17.66
N MET A 289 3.81 -27.66 16.37
CA MET A 289 3.59 -29.03 15.87
C MET A 289 4.67 -30.04 16.28
N ASP A 290 5.70 -29.61 17.01
CA ASP A 290 6.76 -30.44 17.60
C ASP A 290 6.34 -31.16 18.89
N LYS A 291 5.29 -30.68 19.58
CA LYS A 291 4.83 -31.27 20.83
C LYS A 291 3.91 -32.47 20.60
N GLU A 292 3.93 -33.40 21.56
CA GLU A 292 3.03 -34.57 21.58
C GLU A 292 1.55 -34.13 21.60
N GLY A 293 0.68 -34.89 20.94
CA GLY A 293 -0.74 -34.57 20.80
C GLY A 293 -1.09 -33.50 19.75
N ALA A 294 -0.12 -32.76 19.21
CA ALA A 294 -0.39 -31.70 18.22
C ALA A 294 -1.07 -32.22 16.94
N HIS A 295 -0.71 -33.42 16.49
CA HIS A 295 -1.28 -34.02 15.28
C HIS A 295 -2.73 -34.46 15.48
N GLU A 296 -3.09 -34.92 16.68
CA GLU A 296 -4.46 -35.30 17.04
C GLU A 296 -5.37 -34.08 17.18
N ILE A 297 -4.85 -32.99 17.73
CA ILE A 297 -5.59 -31.72 17.79
C ILE A 297 -5.79 -31.18 16.37
N LEU A 298 -4.75 -31.22 15.53
CA LEU A 298 -4.86 -30.80 14.15
C LEU A 298 -5.93 -31.58 13.38
N THR A 299 -5.98 -32.91 13.50
CA THR A 299 -7.01 -33.72 12.80
C THR A 299 -8.42 -33.38 13.26
N LYS A 300 -8.63 -33.10 14.55
CA LYS A 300 -9.93 -32.68 15.10
C LYS A 300 -10.36 -31.30 14.60
N VAL A 301 -9.43 -30.35 14.53
CA VAL A 301 -9.74 -28.94 14.26
C VAL A 301 -9.66 -28.60 12.76
N LYS A 302 -8.99 -29.42 11.95
CA LYS A 302 -8.81 -29.22 10.50
C LYS A 302 -10.11 -28.93 9.72
N PRO A 303 -11.22 -29.67 9.91
CA PRO A 303 -12.46 -29.38 9.19
C PRO A 303 -12.98 -27.97 9.46
N ALA A 304 -12.87 -27.51 10.71
CA ALA A 304 -13.31 -26.19 11.13
C ALA A 304 -12.33 -25.07 10.72
N ILE A 305 -11.05 -25.37 10.44
CA ILE A 305 -10.09 -24.38 9.94
C ILE A 305 -10.22 -24.23 8.43
N ASP A 306 -10.48 -25.33 7.71
CA ASP A 306 -10.69 -25.31 6.26
C ASP A 306 -11.97 -24.54 5.91
N ASP A 307 -13.03 -24.68 6.71
CA ASP A 307 -14.20 -23.80 6.67
C ASP A 307 -14.55 -23.26 8.07
N LEU A 308 -14.03 -22.07 8.34
CA LEU A 308 -14.29 -21.29 9.56
C LEU A 308 -15.77 -20.94 9.75
N SER A 309 -16.63 -21.12 8.74
CA SER A 309 -18.07 -20.88 8.89
C SER A 309 -18.73 -21.95 9.76
N ILE A 310 -18.19 -23.18 9.74
CA ILE A 310 -18.75 -24.35 10.44
C ILE A 310 -18.68 -24.15 11.95
N GLY A 311 -17.55 -23.63 12.46
CA GLY A 311 -17.31 -23.48 13.90
C GLY A 311 -17.84 -22.17 14.50
N LEU A 312 -18.54 -21.32 13.75
CA LEU A 312 -19.11 -20.08 14.28
C LEU A 312 -20.26 -20.33 15.25
N ALA A 313 -21.03 -21.39 15.03
CA ALA A 313 -22.16 -21.77 15.87
C ALA A 313 -21.72 -22.07 17.31
N ASP A 314 -20.59 -22.78 17.44
CA ASP A 314 -20.01 -23.21 18.72
C ASP A 314 -19.11 -22.13 19.36
N CYS A 315 -18.86 -21.01 18.66
CA CYS A 315 -18.01 -19.94 19.14
C CYS A 315 -18.75 -19.03 20.14
N PRO A 316 -18.16 -18.68 21.30
CA PRO A 316 -18.75 -17.71 22.23
C PRO A 316 -18.99 -16.36 21.57
N GLU A 317 -20.12 -15.70 21.88
CA GLU A 317 -20.50 -14.42 21.26
C GLU A 317 -19.45 -13.32 21.43
N GLU A 318 -18.71 -13.36 22.54
CA GLU A 318 -17.61 -12.44 22.85
C GLU A 318 -16.50 -12.46 21.81
N VAL A 319 -16.29 -13.59 21.12
CA VAL A 319 -15.15 -13.84 20.23
C VAL A 319 -15.58 -14.02 18.77
N ARG A 320 -16.90 -14.09 18.51
CA ARG A 320 -17.48 -14.30 17.18
C ARG A 320 -17.30 -13.06 16.27
N PRO A 321 -16.61 -13.18 15.12
CA PRO A 321 -16.54 -12.12 14.10
C PRO A 321 -17.83 -12.08 13.27
N LYS A 322 -18.18 -10.92 12.68
CA LYS A 322 -19.32 -10.81 11.76
C LYS A 322 -18.95 -11.31 10.37
N ARG A 323 -17.71 -11.05 9.92
CA ARG A 323 -17.17 -11.55 8.66
C ARG A 323 -15.99 -12.49 8.90
N VAL A 324 -16.01 -13.62 8.20
CA VAL A 324 -14.98 -14.65 8.31
C VAL A 324 -13.83 -14.39 7.33
N LEU A 325 -12.60 -14.49 7.82
CA LEU A 325 -11.40 -14.47 6.97
C LEU A 325 -11.32 -15.73 6.10
N LYS A 326 -10.78 -15.56 4.89
CA LYS A 326 -10.40 -16.69 4.04
C LYS A 326 -8.88 -16.82 4.03
N PHE A 327 -8.39 -18.01 4.35
CA PHE A 327 -6.97 -18.30 4.26
C PHE A 327 -6.63 -18.86 2.89
N GLU A 328 -5.59 -18.31 2.27
CA GLU A 328 -5.05 -18.76 0.99
C GLU A 328 -4.34 -20.11 1.14
N SER A 329 -3.76 -20.35 2.32
CA SER A 329 -3.15 -21.62 2.67
C SER A 329 -3.00 -21.76 4.18
N ILE A 330 -3.08 -23.00 4.66
CA ILE A 330 -2.86 -23.38 6.05
C ILE A 330 -1.59 -24.23 6.10
N VAL A 331 -0.62 -23.83 6.92
CA VAL A 331 0.68 -24.50 7.00
C VAL A 331 0.97 -24.88 8.45
N PRO A 332 1.01 -26.19 8.78
CA PRO A 332 1.43 -26.66 10.08
C PRO A 332 2.96 -26.58 10.22
N ILE A 333 3.44 -25.88 11.24
CA ILE A 333 4.87 -25.58 11.42
C ILE A 333 5.34 -25.81 12.86
N SER A 334 6.65 -25.90 13.02
CA SER A 334 7.33 -25.66 14.28
C SER A 334 8.37 -24.59 14.04
N ALA A 335 8.23 -23.42 14.65
CA ALA A 335 9.14 -22.30 14.47
C ALA A 335 10.58 -22.59 14.95
N ILE A 336 10.76 -23.66 15.74
CA ILE A 336 12.07 -24.12 16.23
C ILE A 336 12.75 -25.02 15.18
N ASN A 337 11.98 -25.69 14.32
CA ASN A 337 12.51 -26.65 13.36
C ASN A 337 12.76 -25.99 11.97
N SER A 338 14.03 -25.95 11.57
CA SER A 338 14.49 -25.27 10.34
C SER A 338 13.90 -25.84 9.05
N THR A 339 13.62 -27.14 8.98
CA THR A 339 13.09 -27.81 7.78
C THR A 339 11.69 -27.31 7.42
N LYS A 340 10.79 -27.21 8.40
CA LYS A 340 9.43 -26.68 8.22
C LYS A 340 9.42 -25.18 7.93
N VAL A 341 10.41 -24.44 8.44
CA VAL A 341 10.57 -23.00 8.13
C VAL A 341 10.88 -22.77 6.65
N THR A 342 11.64 -23.65 6.00
CA THR A 342 11.91 -23.57 4.55
C THR A 342 10.64 -23.76 3.70
N GLN A 343 9.71 -24.59 4.18
CA GLN A 343 8.39 -24.75 3.54
C GLN A 343 7.58 -23.45 3.61
N VAL A 344 7.62 -22.74 4.75
CA VAL A 344 7.01 -21.41 4.89
C VAL A 344 7.62 -20.41 3.91
N LYS A 345 8.95 -20.36 3.77
CA LYS A 345 9.62 -19.48 2.78
C LYS A 345 9.09 -19.75 1.36
N SER A 346 9.04 -21.02 0.98
CA SER A 346 8.57 -21.44 -0.35
C SER A 346 7.10 -21.10 -0.58
N GLN A 347 6.26 -21.30 0.44
CA GLN A 347 4.83 -21.01 0.38
C GLN A 347 4.56 -19.50 0.30
N LEU A 348 5.21 -18.69 1.15
CA LEU A 348 5.11 -17.22 1.10
C LEU A 348 5.49 -16.68 -0.26
N ARG A 349 6.57 -17.19 -0.86
CA ARG A 349 6.98 -16.83 -2.22
C ARG A 349 5.91 -17.19 -3.24
N ARG A 350 5.39 -18.43 -3.22
CA ARG A 350 4.34 -18.87 -4.16
C ARG A 350 3.09 -18.02 -4.03
N THR A 351 2.63 -17.75 -2.80
CA THR A 351 1.44 -16.94 -2.57
C THR A 351 1.66 -15.52 -3.05
N LEU A 352 2.79 -14.88 -2.71
CA LEU A 352 3.07 -13.52 -3.18
C LEU A 352 3.23 -13.43 -4.71
N VAL A 353 3.82 -14.44 -5.36
CA VAL A 353 3.94 -14.50 -6.82
C VAL A 353 2.60 -14.77 -7.49
N ARG A 354 1.83 -15.78 -7.04
CA ARG A 354 0.49 -16.09 -7.57
C ARG A 354 -0.40 -14.89 -7.42
N LEU A 355 -0.41 -14.31 -6.20
CA LEU A 355 -1.04 -13.03 -5.95
C LEU A 355 -0.53 -12.16 -7.07
N ALA A 356 0.76 -11.80 -7.15
CA ALA A 356 1.44 -10.90 -8.13
C ALA A 356 1.13 -11.13 -9.63
N GLU A 357 0.65 -12.30 -10.02
CA GLU A 357 0.12 -12.63 -11.35
C GLU A 357 -1.38 -12.30 -11.51
N GLU A 358 -2.25 -12.68 -10.57
CA GLU A 358 -3.71 -12.50 -10.67
C GLU A 358 -4.15 -11.05 -10.96
N GLN A 359 -3.80 -10.11 -10.10
CA GLN A 359 -4.00 -8.67 -10.33
C GLN A 359 -3.21 -8.09 -11.53
N PHE A 360 -2.22 -8.79 -12.13
CA PHE A 360 -1.65 -8.36 -13.42
C PHE A 360 -2.62 -8.68 -14.56
N VAL A 361 -3.23 -9.87 -14.53
CA VAL A 361 -4.27 -10.28 -15.48
C VAL A 361 -5.48 -9.36 -15.39
N THR A 362 -6.00 -9.11 -14.18
CA THR A 362 -7.17 -8.23 -13.96
C THR A 362 -6.93 -6.82 -14.51
N ASN A 363 -5.74 -6.26 -14.30
CA ASN A 363 -5.41 -4.93 -14.79
C ASN A 363 -5.22 -4.90 -16.30
N GLY A 364 -4.65 -5.96 -16.90
CA GLY A 364 -4.53 -6.10 -18.34
C GLY A 364 -5.89 -6.13 -19.04
N GLU A 365 -6.86 -6.84 -18.46
CA GLU A 365 -8.24 -6.90 -18.95
C GLU A 365 -8.95 -5.54 -18.83
N GLN A 366 -8.85 -4.87 -17.67
CA GLN A 366 -9.41 -3.53 -17.47
C GLN A 366 -8.82 -2.48 -18.42
N ILE A 367 -7.50 -2.52 -18.63
CA ILE A 367 -6.82 -1.63 -19.58
C ILE A 367 -7.29 -1.93 -21.02
N LYS A 368 -7.45 -3.21 -21.37
CA LYS A 368 -7.95 -3.63 -22.68
C LYS A 368 -9.39 -3.17 -22.92
N GLU A 369 -10.28 -3.30 -21.93
CA GLU A 369 -11.66 -2.78 -22.01
C GLU A 369 -11.69 -1.26 -22.13
N GLN A 370 -10.92 -0.54 -21.33
CA GLN A 370 -10.82 0.93 -21.42
C GLN A 370 -10.26 1.39 -22.77
N LEU A 371 -9.29 0.67 -23.32
CA LEU A 371 -8.74 0.94 -24.64
C LEU A 371 -9.76 0.62 -25.74
N GLN A 372 -10.51 -0.48 -25.65
CA GLN A 372 -11.58 -0.81 -26.60
C GLN A 372 -12.71 0.23 -26.59
N GLN A 373 -13.12 0.71 -25.41
CA GLN A 373 -14.10 1.78 -25.28
C GLN A 373 -13.57 3.10 -25.87
N ARG A 374 -12.31 3.46 -25.61
CA ARG A 374 -11.68 4.65 -26.21
C ARG A 374 -11.53 4.54 -27.73
N VAL A 375 -11.15 3.37 -28.24
CA VAL A 375 -11.04 3.12 -29.68
C VAL A 375 -12.42 3.11 -30.35
N GLY A 376 -13.48 2.62 -29.68
CA GLY A 376 -14.85 2.72 -30.17
C GLY A 376 -15.39 4.16 -30.22
N LEU A 377 -14.92 5.03 -29.31
CA LEU A 377 -15.32 6.44 -29.25
C LEU A 377 -14.50 7.36 -30.17
N VAL A 378 -13.24 7.04 -30.45
CA VAL A 378 -12.27 7.93 -31.14
C VAL A 378 -11.62 7.30 -32.38
N GLY A 379 -11.77 5.99 -32.58
CA GLY A 379 -11.21 5.28 -33.74
C GLY A 379 -11.99 5.57 -35.03
N PRO A 380 -11.35 5.43 -36.21
CA PRO A 380 -12.03 5.58 -37.49
C PRO A 380 -13.16 4.55 -37.58
N LYS A 381 -14.40 5.02 -37.65
CA LYS A 381 -15.55 4.18 -37.97
C LYS A 381 -15.39 3.74 -39.41
N ILE A 382 -14.97 2.50 -39.61
CA ILE A 382 -15.03 1.87 -40.92
C ILE A 382 -16.53 1.63 -41.17
N THR A 383 -17.13 2.48 -42.00
CA THR A 383 -18.46 2.26 -42.59
C THR A 383 -18.43 1.15 -43.60
#